data_AF-A0A7C6J4U9-F1
#
_entry.id   AF-A0A7C6J4U9-F1
#
_cell.length_a   1.000
_cell.length_b   1.000
_cell.length_c   1.000
_cell.angle_alpha   90.00
_cell.angle_beta   90.00
_cell.angle_gamma   90.00
#
_symmetry.space_group_name_H-M   'P 1'
#
loop_
_entity.id
_entity.type
_entity.pdbx_description
1 polymer ?
#
loop_
_entity_poly.entity_id
_entity_poly.type
_entity_poly.pdbx_seq_one_letter_code
_entity_poly.pdbx_strand_id
1 'polypeptide(L)'
;MTEIRLSELIAPSFFRLHKEIKAEKFDEIWLKGGRGSTKSTFTSIQILLGLLKDPEANAVVTRRYQNELRDTVYGQFEWTIAKMGLGDFFKFQVAPMQ
;
A
#
# COMPACT_ATOMS: atom_id res chain seq x y z
N MET A 1 -14.52 -1.87 18.15
CA MET A 1 -13.85 -1.67 16.85
C MET A 1 -13.27 -0.27 16.84
N THR A 2 -11.97 -0.13 16.58
CA THR A 2 -11.34 1.20 16.43
C THR A 2 -11.62 1.68 15.01
N GLU A 3 -12.27 2.83 14.87
CA GLU A 3 -12.45 3.46 13.56
C GLU A 3 -11.13 4.09 13.12
N ILE A 4 -10.64 3.74 11.93
CA ILE A 4 -9.39 4.27 11.37
C ILE A 4 -9.73 5.16 10.18
N ARG A 5 -9.33 6.43 10.26
CA ARG A 5 -9.57 7.41 9.19
C ARG A 5 -8.42 7.39 8.20
N LEU A 6 -8.71 7.04 6.94
CA LEU A 6 -7.71 7.08 5.86
C LEU A 6 -7.03 8.44 5.70
N SER A 7 -7.75 9.54 5.96
CA SER A 7 -7.21 10.90 5.92
C SER A 7 -6.11 11.17 6.94
N GLU A 8 -5.98 10.34 7.99
CA GLU A 8 -4.90 10.41 8.98
C GLU A 8 -3.69 9.55 8.58
N LEU A 9 -3.87 8.61 7.64
CA LEU A 9 -2.83 7.71 7.16
C LEU A 9 -2.19 8.18 5.83
N ILE A 10 -2.94 8.90 5.00
CA ILE A 10 -2.46 9.45 3.73
C ILE A 10 -2.16 10.94 3.87
N ALA A 11 -1.03 11.40 3.31
CA ALA A 11 -0.71 12.83 3.35
C ALA A 11 -1.73 13.64 2.51
N PRO A 12 -2.06 14.88 2.90
CA PRO A 12 -3.02 15.72 2.19
C PRO A 12 -2.73 15.91 0.69
N SER A 13 -1.45 15.90 0.31
CA SER A 13 -1.01 15.96 -1.09
C SER A 13 -1.56 14.83 -1.97
N PHE A 14 -1.96 13.70 -1.38
CA PHE A 14 -2.53 12.57 -2.10
C PHE A 14 -4.06 12.48 -2.05
N PHE A 15 -4.76 13.37 -1.35
CA PHE A 15 -6.22 13.30 -1.25
C PHE A 15 -6.90 13.37 -2.61
N ARG A 16 -6.40 14.23 -3.50
CA ARG A 16 -6.91 14.32 -4.87
C ARG A 16 -6.69 13.01 -5.61
N LEU A 17 -5.46 12.50 -5.60
CA LEU A 17 -5.12 11.27 -6.33
C LEU A 17 -5.90 10.06 -5.81
N HIS A 18 -6.13 9.95 -4.51
CA HIS A 18 -7.00 8.91 -3.94
C HIS A 18 -8.41 8.93 -4.54
N LYS A 19 -9.02 10.13 -4.68
CA LYS A 19 -10.34 10.28 -5.30
C LYS A 19 -10.31 9.92 -6.79
N GLU A 20 -9.23 10.26 -7.49
CA GLU A 20 -9.07 9.94 -8.92
C GLU A 20 -8.86 8.44 -9.16
N ILE A 21 -8.12 7.74 -8.29
CA ILE A 21 -7.98 6.28 -8.29
C ILE A 21 -9.33 5.61 -8.00
N LYS A 22 -10.06 6.08 -6.99
CA LYS A 22 -11.39 5.55 -6.65
C LYS A 22 -12.40 5.71 -7.81
N ALA A 23 -12.24 6.75 -8.62
CA ALA A 23 -13.04 7.00 -9.80
C ALA A 23 -12.46 6.33 -11.07
N GLU A 24 -11.46 5.47 -10.92
CA GLU A 24 -10.85 4.65 -11.99
C GLU A 24 -10.42 5.50 -13.20
N LYS A 25 -9.85 6.68 -12.94
CA LYS A 25 -9.49 7.66 -14.00
C LYS A 25 -8.20 7.33 -14.75
N PHE A 26 -7.37 6.45 -14.21
CA PHE A 26 -6.02 6.18 -14.73
C PHE A 26 -5.71 4.69 -14.64
N ASP A 27 -5.08 4.16 -15.68
CA ASP A 27 -4.53 2.80 -15.69
C ASP A 27 -3.10 2.75 -15.11
N GLU A 28 -2.32 3.83 -15.31
CA GLU A 28 -0.93 3.94 -14.87
C GLU A 28 -0.69 5.25 -14.10
N ILE A 29 0.04 5.16 -12.98
CA ILE A 29 0.34 6.29 -12.10
C ILE A 29 1.83 6.32 -11.78
N TRP A 30 2.50 7.40 -12.14
CA TRP A 30 3.89 7.65 -11.77
C TRP A 30 3.99 8.62 -10.58
N LEU A 31 4.34 8.11 -9.41
CA LEU A 31 4.61 8.94 -8.23
C LEU A 31 6.07 9.40 -8.14
N LYS A 32 6.36 10.61 -8.63
CA LYS A 32 7.68 11.25 -8.47
C LYS A 32 7.78 11.98 -7.13
N GLY A 33 8.94 11.94 -6.47
CA GLY A 33 9.21 12.78 -5.30
C GLY A 33 10.36 12.29 -4.41
N GLY A 34 10.82 13.16 -3.51
CA GLY A 34 11.98 12.90 -2.63
C GLY A 34 11.67 12.12 -1.36
N ARG A 35 12.65 12.04 -0.45
CA ARG A 35 12.52 11.43 0.88
C ARG A 35 11.41 12.11 1.69
N GLY A 36 10.66 11.35 2.48
CA GLY A 36 9.63 11.89 3.37
C GLY A 36 8.33 12.33 2.69
N SER A 37 8.23 12.26 1.36
CA SER A 37 6.98 12.59 0.64
C SER A 37 5.88 11.55 0.76
N THR A 38 6.03 10.50 1.57
CA THR A 38 5.00 9.49 1.90
C THR A 38 4.43 8.66 0.74
N LYS A 39 5.08 8.69 -0.44
CA LYS A 39 4.65 7.96 -1.65
C LYS A 39 4.45 6.45 -1.42
N SER A 40 5.38 5.80 -0.71
CA SER A 40 5.32 4.35 -0.44
C SER A 40 4.17 3.98 0.50
N THR A 41 3.92 4.82 1.52
CA THR A 41 2.76 4.70 2.40
C THR A 41 1.46 4.84 1.60
N PHE A 42 1.34 5.88 0.79
CA PHE A 42 0.15 6.07 -0.06
C PHE A 42 -0.07 4.89 -1.00
N THR A 43 0.97 4.43 -1.69
CA THR A 43 0.89 3.33 -2.67
C THR A 43 0.47 2.02 -2.00
N SER A 44 1.10 1.65 -0.88
CA SER A 44 0.73 0.42 -0.15
C SER A 44 -0.71 0.47 0.36
N ILE A 45 -1.20 1.62 0.83
CA ILE A 45 -2.61 1.79 1.21
C ILE A 45 -3.54 1.57 0.01
N GLN A 46 -3.26 2.17 -1.15
CA GLN A 46 -4.12 1.99 -2.33
C GLN A 46 -4.15 0.54 -2.81
N ILE A 47 -3.00 -0.15 -2.80
CA ILE A 47 -2.93 -1.57 -3.17
C ILE A 47 -3.77 -2.42 -2.21
N LEU A 48 -3.64 -2.23 -0.90
CA LEU A 48 -4.43 -2.96 0.09
C LEU A 48 -5.93 -2.70 -0.06
N LEU A 49 -6.34 -1.44 -0.29
CA LEU A 49 -7.74 -1.11 -0.57
C LEU A 49 -8.26 -1.80 -1.84
N GLY A 50 -7.41 -1.95 -2.87
CA GLY A 50 -7.73 -2.72 -4.07
C GLY A 50 -7.97 -4.19 -3.79
N LEU A 51 -7.06 -4.84 -3.08
CA LEU A 51 -7.18 -6.26 -2.68
C LEU A 51 -8.40 -6.51 -1.79
N LEU A 52 -8.76 -5.57 -0.92
CA LEU A 52 -9.96 -5.69 -0.09
C LEU A 52 -11.26 -5.46 -0.87
N LYS A 53 -11.22 -4.65 -1.94
CA LYS A 53 -12.38 -4.39 -2.81
C LYS A 53 -12.67 -5.58 -3.73
N ASP A 54 -11.62 -6.25 -4.21
CA ASP A 54 -11.71 -7.38 -5.12
C ASP A 54 -10.95 -8.61 -4.56
N PRO A 55 -11.67 -9.58 -3.96
CA PRO A 55 -11.06 -10.76 -3.36
C PRO A 55 -10.29 -11.67 -4.35
N GLU A 56 -10.55 -11.56 -5.65
CA GLU A 56 -9.86 -12.34 -6.69
C GLU A 56 -8.58 -11.62 -7.19
N ALA A 57 -8.37 -10.37 -6.79
CA ALA A 57 -7.23 -9.59 -7.21
C ALA A 57 -5.94 -10.08 -6.55
N ASN A 58 -4.86 -10.03 -7.33
CA ASN A 58 -3.50 -10.27 -6.85
C ASN A 58 -2.65 -9.03 -7.12
N ALA A 59 -1.72 -8.71 -6.21
CA ALA A 59 -0.81 -7.59 -6.36
C ALA A 59 0.64 -8.08 -6.45
N VAL A 60 1.34 -7.63 -7.50
CA VAL A 60 2.78 -7.90 -7.66
C VAL A 60 3.55 -6.62 -7.36
N VAL A 61 4.46 -6.68 -6.39
CA VAL A 61 5.31 -5.54 -6.02
C VAL A 61 6.76 -5.93 -6.23
N THR A 62 7.44 -5.21 -7.11
CA THR A 62 8.80 -5.53 -7.52
C THR A 62 9.77 -4.41 -7.15
N ARG A 63 11.04 -4.76 -7.01
CA ARG A 63 12.15 -3.82 -6.99
C ARG A 63 13.31 -4.40 -7.80
N ARG A 64 14.21 -3.53 -8.27
CA ARG A 64 15.33 -3.93 -9.13
C ARG A 64 16.31 -4.93 -8.48
N TYR A 65 16.56 -4.83 -7.17
CA TYR A 65 17.55 -5.65 -6.46
C TYR A 65 16.94 -6.39 -5.28
N GLN A 66 17.29 -7.65 -5.04
CA GLN A 66 16.65 -8.47 -4.01
C GLN A 66 17.10 -8.15 -2.58
N ASN A 67 18.33 -7.69 -2.40
CA ASN A 67 19.05 -7.59 -1.12
C ASN A 67 18.36 -6.83 0.02
N GLU A 68 17.34 -6.00 -0.26
CA GLU A 68 16.59 -5.23 0.74
C GLU A 68 15.07 -5.40 0.55
N LEU A 69 14.61 -6.40 -0.22
CA LEU A 69 13.18 -6.60 -0.48
C LEU A 69 12.38 -6.79 0.82
N ARG A 70 12.96 -7.54 1.76
CA ARG A 70 12.38 -7.79 3.09
C ARG A 70 12.15 -6.49 3.87
N ASP A 71 13.17 -5.66 3.97
CA ASP A 71 13.12 -4.46 4.82
C ASP A 71 12.45 -3.28 4.11
N THR A 72 12.38 -3.29 2.78
CA THR A 72 11.78 -2.19 1.99
C THR A 72 10.34 -2.48 1.62
N VAL A 73 10.10 -3.38 0.66
CA VAL A 73 8.77 -3.63 0.10
C VAL A 73 7.93 -4.38 1.11
N TYR A 74 8.42 -5.52 1.59
CA TYR A 74 7.65 -6.39 2.47
C TYR A 74 7.34 -5.69 3.81
N GLY A 75 8.36 -5.13 4.46
CA GLY A 75 8.19 -4.34 5.68
C GLY A 75 7.25 -3.14 5.54
N GLN A 76 7.22 -2.48 4.37
CA GLN A 76 6.25 -1.40 4.11
C GLN A 76 4.81 -1.91 4.16
N PHE A 77 4.52 -3.09 3.62
CA PHE A 77 3.18 -3.68 3.66
C PHE A 77 2.81 -4.16 5.06
N GLU A 78 3.72 -4.82 5.79
CA GLU A 78 3.48 -5.20 7.19
C GLU A 78 3.12 -3.99 8.03
N TRP A 79 3.91 -2.91 7.90
CA TRP A 79 3.66 -1.66 8.61
C TRP A 79 2.31 -1.05 8.23
N THR A 80 1.96 -1.00 6.94
CA THR A 80 0.70 -0.41 6.49
C THR A 80 -0.51 -1.23 6.96
N ILE A 81 -0.44 -2.58 6.87
CA ILE A 81 -1.50 -3.47 7.36
C ILE A 81 -1.73 -3.26 8.87
N ALA A 82 -0.65 -3.17 9.66
CA ALA A 82 -0.74 -2.87 11.07
C ALA A 82 -1.37 -1.50 11.35
N LYS A 83 -0.98 -0.47 10.58
CA LYS A 83 -1.55 0.89 10.70
C LYS A 83 -3.02 0.98 10.30
N MET A 84 -3.47 0.12 9.38
CA MET A 84 -4.86 0.02 8.97
C MET A 84 -5.69 -0.90 9.87
N GLY A 85 -5.10 -1.51 10.91
CA GLY A 85 -5.80 -2.43 11.81
C GLY A 85 -6.24 -3.72 11.12
N LEU A 86 -5.57 -4.12 10.05
CA LEU A 86 -5.96 -5.25 9.20
C LEU A 86 -5.19 -6.54 9.53
N GLY A 87 -4.50 -6.61 10.66
CA GLY A 87 -3.63 -7.74 11.01
C GLY A 87 -4.32 -9.10 10.93
N ASP A 88 -5.59 -9.19 11.35
CA ASP A 88 -6.35 -10.44 11.34
C ASP A 88 -6.82 -10.89 9.95
N PHE A 89 -6.71 -10.01 8.93
CA PHE A 89 -7.12 -10.29 7.55
C PHE A 89 -5.97 -10.79 6.68
N PHE A 90 -4.71 -10.63 7.12
CA PHE A 90 -3.54 -10.94 6.31
C PHE A 90 -2.64 -11.94 7.00
N LYS A 91 -2.15 -12.90 6.22
CA LYS A 91 -1.11 -13.83 6.65
C LYS A 91 0.24 -13.38 6.10
N PHE A 92 1.18 -13.14 7.00
CA PHE A 92 2.55 -12.74 6.70
C PHE A 92 3.43 -13.97 6.42
N GLN A 93 3.99 -14.08 5.21
CA GLN A 93 4.86 -15.19 4.80
C GLN A 93 6.13 -14.68 4.10
N VAL A 94 7.28 -15.33 4.37
CA VAL A 94 8.58 -14.87 3.85
C VAL A 94 9.52 -15.97 3.35
N ALA A 95 9.32 -17.26 3.70
CA ALA A 95 10.18 -18.37 3.26
C ALA A 95 9.43 -19.75 3.13
N PRO A 96 9.48 -20.46 1.95
CA PRO A 96 9.92 -19.87 0.68
C PRO A 96 9.18 -18.54 0.52
N MET A 97 9.73 -17.53 -0.17
CA MET A 97 8.93 -16.31 -0.41
C MET A 97 7.72 -16.73 -1.24
N GLN A 98 6.74 -17.28 -0.55
CA GLN A 98 5.34 -17.43 -0.89
C GLN A 98 4.78 -16.04 -0.73
#